data_AF-A0A645HRM6-F1
#
_entry.id   AF-A0A645HRM6-F1
#
_cell.length_a   1.000
_cell.length_b   1.000
_cell.length_c   1.000
_cell.angle_alpha   90.00
_cell.angle_beta   90.00
_cell.angle_gamma   90.00
#
_symmetry.space_group_name_H-M   'P 1'
#
loop_
_entity.id
_entity.type
_entity.pdbx_description
1 polymer ?
#
loop_
_entity_poly.entity_id
_entity_poly.type
_entity_poly.pdbx_seq_one_letter_code
_entity_poly.pdbx_strand_id
1 'polypeptide(L)'
;MNAQIKQTINERYMLVKTMYTNEELAEFSNAKELISKMYADAEVLSAGSVTINNNLIKFDTPAYIKNGVTLVPLRAISEALGGEVSWDAETQTVVIKNGDTVVQITANSTTATVNGETVKISAPPTKNCGRTYVPLRFLAEALGFNTEWDSENEQIAISDDVETPVQEESTNDSVSTSDEVASVQG
;
A
#
# COMPACT_ATOMS: atom_id res chain seq x y z
N MET A 1 3.53 -16.08 -19.06
CA MET A 1 2.58 -15.64 -18.01
C MET A 1 1.91 -16.87 -17.43
N ASN A 2 2.12 -17.14 -16.14
CA ASN A 2 1.61 -18.32 -15.42
C ASN A 2 0.06 -18.32 -15.40
N ALA A 3 -0.57 -19.50 -15.47
CA ALA A 3 -2.02 -19.65 -15.42
C ALA A 3 -2.62 -19.12 -14.10
N GLN A 4 -1.88 -19.31 -13.00
CA GLN A 4 -2.25 -18.83 -11.67
C GLN A 4 -2.29 -17.30 -11.62
N ILE A 5 -1.25 -16.62 -12.14
CA ILE A 5 -1.20 -15.14 -12.23
C ILE A 5 -2.41 -14.58 -13.02
N LYS A 6 -2.80 -15.23 -14.12
CA LYS A 6 -3.97 -14.79 -14.90
C LYS A 6 -5.27 -14.91 -14.12
N GLN A 7 -5.42 -15.99 -13.35
CA GLN A 7 -6.59 -16.20 -12.51
C GLN A 7 -6.67 -15.11 -11.43
N THR A 8 -5.58 -14.87 -10.72
CA THR A 8 -5.49 -13.85 -9.68
C THR A 8 -5.80 -12.44 -10.19
N ILE A 9 -5.26 -12.06 -11.35
CA ILE A 9 -5.58 -10.78 -12.00
C ILE A 9 -7.08 -10.67 -12.31
N ASN A 10 -7.71 -11.74 -12.79
CA ASN A 10 -9.13 -11.76 -13.10
C ASN A 10 -10.00 -11.69 -11.84
N GLU A 11 -9.62 -12.40 -10.77
CA GLU A 11 -10.31 -12.33 -9.47
C GLU A 11 -10.26 -10.91 -8.89
N ARG A 12 -9.07 -10.28 -8.89
CA ARG A 12 -8.91 -8.87 -8.50
C ARG A 12 -9.80 -7.95 -9.33
N TYR A 13 -9.83 -8.13 -10.65
CA TYR A 13 -10.68 -7.35 -11.54
C TYR A 13 -12.16 -7.48 -11.19
N MET A 14 -12.62 -8.68 -10.86
CA MET A 14 -14.01 -8.92 -10.44
C MET A 14 -14.30 -8.28 -9.08
N LEU A 15 -13.38 -8.37 -8.11
CA LEU A 15 -13.52 -7.71 -6.81
C LEU A 15 -13.60 -6.19 -6.94
N VAL A 16 -12.75 -5.58 -7.77
CA VAL A 16 -12.81 -4.15 -8.06
C VAL A 16 -14.19 -3.77 -8.62
N LYS A 17 -14.74 -4.56 -9.54
CA LYS A 17 -16.11 -4.32 -10.06
C LYS A 17 -17.22 -4.46 -9.03
N THR A 18 -17.00 -5.19 -7.94
CA THR A 18 -17.96 -5.27 -6.84
C THR A 18 -17.82 -4.12 -5.84
N MET A 19 -16.61 -3.57 -5.69
CA MET A 19 -16.34 -2.48 -4.74
C MET A 19 -16.66 -1.09 -5.31
N TYR A 20 -16.58 -0.93 -6.63
CA TYR A 20 -16.77 0.34 -7.32
C TYR A 20 -18.01 0.28 -8.22
N THR A 21 -18.79 1.36 -8.19
CA THR A 21 -19.80 1.61 -9.21
C THR A 21 -19.14 2.00 -10.54
N ASN A 22 -19.90 1.91 -11.64
CA ASN A 22 -19.41 2.36 -12.95
C ASN A 22 -19.05 3.85 -12.96
N GLU A 23 -19.79 4.67 -12.20
CA GLU A 23 -19.53 6.11 -12.08
C GLU A 23 -18.21 6.36 -11.36
N GLU A 24 -17.96 5.69 -10.23
CA GLU A 24 -16.69 5.81 -9.51
C GLU A 24 -15.51 5.29 -10.34
N LEU A 25 -15.67 4.24 -11.14
CA LEU A 25 -14.63 3.80 -12.07
C LEU A 25 -14.35 4.83 -13.17
N ALA A 26 -15.38 5.55 -13.64
CA ALA A 26 -15.21 6.63 -14.59
C ALA A 26 -14.48 7.84 -13.96
N GLU A 27 -14.84 8.21 -12.73
CA GLU A 27 -14.14 9.25 -11.97
C GLU A 27 -12.67 8.89 -11.70
N PHE A 28 -12.42 7.63 -11.32
CA PHE A 28 -11.07 7.10 -11.12
C PHE A 28 -10.25 7.18 -12.42
N SER A 29 -10.84 6.82 -13.56
CA SER A 29 -10.20 6.94 -14.88
C SER A 29 -9.92 8.39 -15.26
N ASN A 30 -10.84 9.31 -14.97
CA ASN A 30 -10.62 10.74 -15.21
C ASN A 30 -9.48 11.29 -14.35
N ALA A 31 -9.45 10.93 -13.07
CA ALA A 31 -8.36 11.31 -12.16
C ALA A 31 -7.01 10.75 -12.63
N LYS A 32 -6.98 9.51 -13.13
CA LYS A 32 -5.79 8.92 -13.76
C LYS A 32 -5.30 9.76 -14.93
N GLU A 33 -6.19 10.14 -15.85
CA GLU A 33 -5.82 10.95 -17.01
C GLU A 33 -5.28 12.33 -16.59
N LEU A 34 -5.89 12.97 -15.59
CA LEU A 34 -5.43 14.25 -15.05
C LEU A 34 -4.03 14.15 -14.44
N ILE A 35 -3.77 13.12 -13.63
CA ILE A 35 -2.46 12.92 -12.99
C ILE A 35 -1.39 12.65 -14.05
N SER A 36 -1.67 11.80 -15.04
CA SER A 36 -0.74 11.55 -16.16
C SER A 36 -0.45 12.81 -17.00
N LYS A 37 -1.41 13.72 -17.13
CA LYS A 37 -1.19 15.01 -17.81
C LYS A 37 -0.36 16.00 -16.97
N MET A 38 -0.53 15.99 -15.65
CA MET A 38 0.22 16.87 -14.75
C MET A 38 1.67 16.44 -14.59
N TYR A 39 1.93 15.14 -14.58
CA TYR A 39 3.24 14.56 -14.32
C TYR A 39 3.59 13.51 -15.38
N ALA A 40 4.44 13.90 -16.34
CA ALA A 40 4.86 13.02 -17.43
C ALA A 40 5.67 11.80 -16.94
N ASP A 41 6.28 11.90 -15.76
CA ASP A 41 7.06 10.88 -15.08
C ASP A 41 6.24 10.04 -14.08
N ALA A 42 4.93 10.28 -13.97
CA ALA A 42 4.08 9.55 -13.04
C ALA A 42 3.54 8.24 -13.62
N GLU A 43 3.68 7.17 -12.86
CA GLU A 43 3.00 5.90 -13.10
C GLU A 43 1.74 5.84 -12.22
N VAL A 44 0.56 5.93 -12.84
CA VAL A 44 -0.71 5.91 -12.10
C VAL A 44 -1.17 4.47 -11.89
N LEU A 45 -1.37 4.11 -10.62
CA LEU A 45 -1.75 2.76 -10.22
C LEU A 45 -3.23 2.49 -10.47
N SER A 46 -3.56 1.23 -10.77
CA SER A 46 -4.96 0.81 -10.97
C SER A 46 -5.71 0.71 -9.65
N ALA A 47 -7.04 0.72 -9.71
CA ALA A 47 -7.87 0.34 -8.56
C ALA A 47 -7.49 -1.08 -8.08
N GLY A 48 -7.44 -1.26 -6.76
CA GLY A 48 -7.03 -2.51 -6.14
C GLY A 48 -5.53 -2.82 -6.21
N SER A 49 -4.69 -1.80 -6.44
CA SER A 49 -3.23 -1.91 -6.37
C SER A 49 -2.66 -1.85 -4.95
N VAL A 50 -3.49 -1.53 -3.95
CA VAL A 50 -3.08 -1.41 -2.55
C VAL A 50 -4.01 -2.26 -1.68
N THR A 51 -3.41 -2.98 -0.74
CA THR A 51 -4.11 -3.79 0.27
C THR A 51 -3.68 -3.37 1.67
N ILE A 52 -4.59 -3.52 2.64
CA ILE A 52 -4.30 -3.39 4.07
C ILE A 52 -4.73 -4.69 4.74
N ASN A 53 -3.82 -5.38 5.44
CA ASN A 53 -4.07 -6.68 6.08
C ASN A 53 -4.77 -7.64 5.10
N ASN A 54 -4.21 -7.76 3.89
CA ASN A 54 -4.69 -8.59 2.77
C ASN A 54 -6.08 -8.21 2.21
N ASN A 55 -6.68 -7.10 2.65
CA ASN A 55 -7.95 -6.62 2.14
C ASN A 55 -7.73 -5.50 1.11
N LEU A 56 -8.44 -5.59 -0.01
CA LEU A 56 -8.47 -4.51 -1.02
C LEU A 56 -9.08 -3.25 -0.42
N ILE A 57 -8.43 -2.11 -0.68
CA ILE A 57 -8.93 -0.81 -0.26
C ILE A 57 -9.43 -0.02 -1.46
N LYS A 58 -10.57 0.64 -1.25
CA LYS A 58 -11.18 1.51 -2.24
C LYS A 58 -10.60 2.92 -2.12
N PHE A 59 -10.17 3.49 -3.25
CA PHE A 59 -9.79 4.90 -3.33
C PHE A 59 -10.74 5.64 -4.27
N ASP A 60 -11.08 6.88 -3.93
CA ASP A 60 -11.81 7.77 -4.82
C ASP A 60 -10.93 8.37 -5.93
N THR A 61 -9.60 8.35 -5.73
CA THR A 61 -8.60 8.82 -6.68
C THR A 61 -7.40 7.86 -6.69
N PRO A 62 -6.74 7.65 -7.83
CA PRO A 62 -5.68 6.66 -7.93
C PRO A 62 -4.43 7.08 -7.15
N ALA A 63 -3.80 6.11 -6.48
CA ALA A 63 -2.41 6.23 -6.08
C ALA A 63 -1.50 6.31 -7.32
N TYR A 64 -0.34 6.91 -7.19
CA TYR A 64 0.62 7.00 -8.29
C TYR A 64 2.05 7.03 -7.79
N ILE A 65 2.97 6.51 -8.59
CA ILE A 65 4.41 6.56 -8.34
C ILE A 65 4.97 7.76 -9.10
N LYS A 66 5.76 8.59 -8.43
CA LYS A 66 6.48 9.71 -9.04
C LYS A 66 7.88 9.79 -8.46
N ASN A 67 8.90 9.88 -9.32
CA ASN A 67 10.31 9.87 -8.90
C ASN A 67 10.65 8.71 -7.93
N GLY A 68 10.08 7.53 -8.17
CA GLY A 68 10.30 6.35 -7.33
C GLY A 68 9.59 6.38 -5.96
N VAL A 69 8.74 7.36 -5.69
CA VAL A 69 7.94 7.46 -4.46
C VAL A 69 6.48 7.19 -4.76
N THR A 70 5.89 6.21 -4.07
CA THR A 70 4.45 5.97 -4.11
C THR A 70 3.72 7.04 -3.31
N LEU A 71 2.83 7.77 -3.98
CA LEU A 71 1.99 8.80 -3.43
C LEU A 71 0.54 8.31 -3.38
N VAL A 72 -0.07 8.42 -2.20
CA VAL A 72 -1.42 7.89 -1.91
C VAL A 72 -2.34 8.97 -1.37
N PRO A 73 -3.67 8.89 -1.60
CA PRO A 73 -4.63 9.78 -0.96
C PRO A 73 -4.56 9.61 0.57
N LEU A 74 -4.08 10.64 1.26
CA LEU A 74 -3.80 10.60 2.70
C LEU A 74 -4.99 10.09 3.49
N ARG A 75 -6.18 10.67 3.23
CA ARG A 75 -7.39 10.36 4.00
C ARG A 75 -7.80 8.90 3.85
N ALA A 76 -7.82 8.39 2.62
CA ALA A 76 -8.24 7.02 2.35
C ALA A 76 -7.37 6.00 3.08
N ILE A 77 -6.05 6.17 3.05
CA ILE A 77 -5.13 5.27 3.76
C ILE A 77 -5.24 5.44 5.27
N SER A 78 -5.29 6.69 5.77
CA SER A 78 -5.35 6.93 7.22
C SER A 78 -6.62 6.34 7.83
N GLU A 79 -7.78 6.56 7.20
CA GLU A 79 -9.07 6.03 7.68
C GLU A 79 -9.13 4.50 7.57
N ALA A 80 -8.58 3.92 6.50
CA ALA A 80 -8.53 2.48 6.35
C ALA A 80 -7.59 1.79 7.37
N LEU A 81 -6.60 2.52 7.91
CA LEU A 81 -5.74 2.11 9.02
C LEU A 81 -6.32 2.44 10.41
N GLY A 82 -7.58 2.89 10.47
CA GLY A 82 -8.28 3.21 11.73
C GLY A 82 -8.04 4.64 12.27
N GLY A 83 -7.34 5.49 11.52
CA GLY A 83 -7.08 6.87 11.89
C GLY A 83 -8.22 7.84 11.58
N GLU A 84 -8.46 8.79 12.46
CA GLU A 84 -9.36 9.91 12.24
C GLU A 84 -8.61 11.09 11.59
N VAL A 85 -9.14 11.62 10.49
CA VAL A 85 -8.50 12.71 9.74
C VAL A 85 -9.28 14.01 9.87
N SER A 86 -8.60 15.05 10.33
CA SER A 86 -9.13 16.42 10.42
C SER A 86 -8.23 17.41 9.70
N TRP A 87 -8.79 18.57 9.37
CA TRP A 87 -8.07 19.66 8.71
C TRP A 87 -8.16 20.92 9.56
N ASP A 88 -7.00 21.47 9.90
CA ASP A 88 -6.86 22.79 10.46
C ASP A 88 -6.63 23.80 9.32
N ALA A 89 -7.63 24.64 9.08
CA ALA A 89 -7.59 25.63 8.01
C ALA A 89 -6.71 26.85 8.33
N GLU A 90 -6.52 27.17 9.62
CA GLU A 90 -5.69 28.32 10.05
C GLU A 90 -4.22 28.00 9.80
N THR A 91 -3.80 26.79 10.17
CA THR A 91 -2.41 26.36 10.02
C THR A 91 -2.14 25.59 8.74
N GLN A 92 -3.17 25.34 7.91
CA GLN A 92 -3.11 24.50 6.72
C GLN A 92 -2.52 23.12 6.98
N THR A 93 -2.97 22.50 8.08
CA THR A 93 -2.41 21.26 8.61
C THR A 93 -3.45 20.15 8.57
N VAL A 94 -3.07 19.01 7.98
CA VAL A 94 -3.80 17.76 8.17
C VAL A 94 -3.39 17.16 9.50
N VAL A 95 -4.36 16.80 10.35
CA VAL A 95 -4.13 16.11 11.62
C VAL A 95 -4.77 14.74 11.54
N ILE A 96 -3.97 13.70 11.75
CA ILE A 96 -4.40 12.30 11.83
C ILE A 96 -4.24 11.85 13.27
N LYS A 97 -5.29 11.27 13.84
CA LYS A 97 -5.27 10.65 15.18
C LYS A 97 -5.55 9.16 15.05
N ASN A 98 -4.66 8.31 15.58
CA ASN A 98 -4.88 6.87 15.63
C ASN A 98 -4.45 6.35 17.02
N GLY A 99 -5.41 6.09 17.90
CA GLY A 99 -5.13 5.83 19.31
C GLY A 99 -4.38 7.00 19.96
N ASP A 100 -3.21 6.71 20.53
CA ASP A 100 -2.32 7.73 21.14
C ASP A 100 -1.42 8.44 20.12
N THR A 101 -1.40 7.96 18.86
CA THR A 101 -0.56 8.52 17.81
C THR A 101 -1.21 9.74 17.17
N VAL A 102 -0.48 10.85 17.12
CA VAL A 102 -0.88 12.09 16.44
C VAL A 102 0.12 12.44 15.36
N VAL A 103 -0.33 12.46 14.10
CA VAL A 103 0.47 12.88 12.95
C VAL A 103 -0.04 14.23 12.45
N GLN A 104 0.86 15.20 12.27
CA GLN A 104 0.52 16.50 11.70
C GLN A 104 1.35 16.79 10.45
N ILE A 105 0.67 17.14 9.37
CA ILE A 105 1.26 17.35 8.06
C ILE A 105 0.80 18.69 7.54
N THR A 106 1.71 19.66 7.54
CA THR A 106 1.45 20.99 6.99
C THR A 106 1.63 20.98 5.47
N ALA A 107 0.69 21.60 4.77
CA ALA A 107 0.76 21.71 3.31
C ALA A 107 2.08 22.37 2.85
N ASN A 108 2.63 21.90 1.73
CA ASN A 108 3.89 22.37 1.15
C ASN A 108 5.14 22.27 2.05
N SER A 109 5.07 21.55 3.17
CA SER A 109 6.23 21.25 4.01
C SER A 109 6.93 19.97 3.55
N THR A 110 8.25 19.87 3.74
CA THR A 110 9.00 18.61 3.58
C THR A 110 9.24 17.91 4.93
N THR A 111 8.55 18.38 5.96
CA THR A 111 8.55 17.80 7.31
C THR A 111 7.12 17.62 7.80
N ALA A 112 6.93 16.61 8.64
CA ALA A 112 5.73 16.35 9.40
C ALA A 112 6.10 16.19 10.88
N THR A 113 5.11 16.16 11.77
CA THR A 113 5.31 15.73 13.17
C THR A 113 4.59 14.43 13.45
N VAL A 114 5.22 13.55 14.21
CA VAL A 114 4.63 12.32 14.76
C VAL A 114 4.82 12.38 16.26
N ASN A 115 3.74 12.44 17.03
CA ASN A 115 3.78 12.61 18.49
C ASN A 115 4.62 13.81 18.96
N GLY A 116 4.62 14.88 18.17
CA GLY A 116 5.39 16.11 18.44
C GLY A 116 6.85 16.07 17.94
N GLU A 117 7.36 14.92 17.52
CA GLU A 117 8.71 14.79 16.97
C GLU A 117 8.70 15.09 15.47
N THR A 118 9.68 15.87 15.00
CA THR A 118 9.77 16.24 13.58
C THR A 118 10.40 15.13 12.76
N VAL A 119 9.70 14.71 11.71
CA VAL A 119 10.13 13.67 10.76
C VAL A 119 10.23 14.26 9.35
N LYS A 120 11.26 13.87 8.59
CA LYS A 120 11.38 14.24 7.18
C LYS A 120 10.57 13.29 6.32
N ILE A 121 9.90 13.83 5.31
CA ILE A 121 9.16 13.05 4.31
C ILE A 121 9.88 13.07 2.97
N SER A 122 9.86 11.93 2.27
CA SER A 122 10.62 11.73 1.02
C SER A 122 10.12 12.57 -0.15
N ALA A 123 8.88 13.05 -0.09
CA ALA A 123 8.32 14.04 -0.99
C ALA A 123 7.33 14.94 -0.23
N PRO A 124 7.23 16.24 -0.58
CA PRO A 124 6.25 17.13 0.05
C PRO A 124 4.81 16.69 -0.27
N PRO A 125 3.83 16.99 0.61
CA PRO A 125 2.43 16.72 0.34
C PRO A 125 1.99 17.49 -0.91
N THR A 126 1.30 16.82 -1.82
CA THR A 126 0.79 17.44 -3.06
C THR A 126 -0.73 17.41 -3.07
N LYS A 127 -1.35 18.40 -3.73
CA LYS A 127 -2.79 18.46 -3.90
C LYS A 127 -3.15 18.13 -5.34
N ASN A 128 -3.75 16.97 -5.57
CA ASN A 128 -4.20 16.52 -6.89
C ASN A 128 -5.65 16.06 -6.79
N CYS A 129 -6.47 16.34 -7.81
CA CYS A 129 -7.87 15.87 -7.86
C CYS A 129 -8.68 16.17 -6.59
N GLY A 130 -8.39 17.30 -5.92
CA GLY A 130 -9.07 17.67 -4.67
C GLY A 130 -8.70 16.82 -3.45
N ARG A 131 -7.61 16.06 -3.49
CA ARG A 131 -7.08 15.24 -2.40
C ARG A 131 -5.64 15.62 -2.06
N THR A 132 -5.27 15.43 -0.80
CA THR A 132 -3.89 15.56 -0.34
C THR A 132 -3.21 14.20 -0.50
N TYR A 133 -2.07 14.20 -1.19
CA TYR A 133 -1.23 13.03 -1.42
C TYR A 133 0.04 13.13 -0.60
N VAL A 134 0.44 12.01 0.00
CA VAL A 134 1.67 11.90 0.78
C VAL A 134 2.40 10.60 0.45
N PRO A 135 3.72 10.51 0.73
CA PRO A 135 4.46 9.27 0.57
C PRO A 135 3.83 8.15 1.41
N LEU A 136 3.48 7.05 0.75
CA LEU A 136 2.82 5.91 1.39
C LEU A 136 3.64 5.35 2.55
N ARG A 137 4.95 5.14 2.34
CA ARG A 137 5.85 4.61 3.36
C ARG A 137 5.83 5.44 4.65
N PHE A 138 5.95 6.76 4.51
CA PHE A 138 5.88 7.67 5.66
C PHE A 138 4.56 7.52 6.41
N LEU A 139 3.43 7.50 5.68
CA LEU A 139 2.12 7.42 6.30
C LEU A 139 1.90 6.09 7.03
N ALA A 140 2.32 4.98 6.43
CA ALA A 140 2.26 3.66 7.05
C ALA A 140 3.14 3.60 8.31
N GLU A 141 4.41 3.97 8.21
CA GLU A 141 5.37 3.96 9.33
C GLU A 141 4.91 4.87 10.48
N ALA A 142 4.40 6.07 10.17
CA ALA A 142 3.89 7.01 11.17
C ALA A 142 2.67 6.46 11.93
N LEU A 143 1.92 5.52 11.35
CA LEU A 143 0.76 4.87 11.95
C LEU A 143 1.10 3.48 12.52
N GLY A 144 2.36 3.05 12.48
CA GLY A 144 2.80 1.77 13.03
C GLY A 144 2.67 0.57 12.08
N PHE A 145 2.54 0.82 10.78
CA PHE A 145 2.42 -0.20 9.73
C PHE A 145 3.66 -0.25 8.84
N ASN A 146 3.87 -1.40 8.21
CA ASN A 146 4.90 -1.63 7.21
C ASN A 146 4.29 -1.64 5.80
N THR A 147 5.16 -1.51 4.78
CA THR A 147 4.76 -1.59 3.37
C THR A 147 5.67 -2.55 2.63
N GLU A 148 5.10 -3.48 1.87
CA GLU A 148 5.82 -4.42 1.02
C GLU A 148 5.28 -4.41 -0.41
N TRP A 149 6.15 -4.72 -1.37
CA TRP A 149 5.73 -4.99 -2.74
C TRP A 149 5.45 -6.48 -2.89
N ASP A 150 4.18 -6.81 -3.05
CA ASP A 150 3.74 -8.14 -3.42
C ASP A 150 3.92 -8.32 -4.94
N SER A 151 5.03 -8.96 -5.31
CA SER A 151 5.36 -9.21 -6.71
C SER A 151 4.48 -10.26 -7.39
N GLU A 152 3.83 -11.14 -6.61
CA GLU A 152 2.95 -12.17 -7.17
C GLU A 152 1.61 -11.56 -7.59
N ASN A 153 1.09 -10.65 -6.76
CA ASN A 153 -0.21 -10.00 -6.97
C ASN A 153 -0.10 -8.64 -7.69
N GLU A 154 1.13 -8.13 -7.89
CA GLU A 154 1.41 -6.78 -8.39
C GLU A 154 0.67 -5.71 -7.54
N GLN A 155 0.89 -5.79 -6.23
CA GLN A 155 0.22 -4.97 -5.24
C GLN A 155 1.19 -4.41 -4.20
N ILE A 156 0.81 -3.28 -3.61
CA ILE A 156 1.47 -2.77 -2.42
C ILE A 156 0.68 -3.25 -1.22
N ALA A 157 1.30 -4.12 -0.42
CA ALA A 157 0.72 -4.63 0.82
C ALA A 157 1.09 -3.69 1.98
N ILE A 158 0.12 -3.39 2.82
CA ILE A 158 0.28 -2.66 4.08
C ILE A 158 -0.16 -3.59 5.21
N SER A 159 0.69 -3.80 6.20
CA SER A 159 0.41 -4.70 7.33
C SER A 159 1.07 -4.21 8.62
N ASP A 160 0.49 -4.54 9.75
CA ASP A 160 1.08 -4.36 11.08
C ASP A 160 2.15 -5.42 11.36
N ASP A 161 1.96 -6.63 10.84
CA ASP A 161 2.94 -7.70 10.88
C ASP A 161 3.92 -7.64 9.71
N VAL A 162 5.21 -7.83 10.01
CA VAL A 162 6.19 -8.24 9.01
C VAL A 162 5.91 -9.71 8.72
N GLU A 163 4.92 -10.01 7.88
CA GLU A 163 4.77 -11.38 7.38
C GLU A 163 6.03 -11.68 6.56
N THR A 164 6.96 -12.43 7.15
CA THR A 164 8.04 -13.06 6.39
C THR A 164 7.38 -13.82 5.25
N PRO A 165 7.84 -13.65 3.99
CA PRO A 165 7.22 -14.30 2.85
C PRO A 165 7.23 -15.80 3.14
N VAL A 166 6.03 -16.39 3.19
CA VAL A 166 5.86 -17.83 3.37
C VAL A 166 6.46 -18.47 2.13
N GLN A 167 7.73 -18.85 2.20
CA GLN A 167 8.32 -19.72 1.19
C GLN A 167 7.56 -21.03 1.27
N GLU A 168 6.82 -21.36 0.21
CA GLU A 168 6.32 -22.71 0.01
C GLU A 168 7.51 -23.67 0.10
N GLU A 169 7.63 -24.38 1.22
CA GLU A 169 8.57 -25.48 1.37
C GLU A 169 8.24 -26.52 0.30
N SER A 170 9.06 -26.56 -0.74
CA SER A 170 9.15 -27.70 -1.65
C SER A 170 9.70 -28.89 -0.85
N THR A 171 8.81 -29.73 -0.33
CA THR A 171 9.18 -31.03 0.25
C THR A 171 9.61 -31.95 -0.89
N ASN A 172 10.89 -31.86 -1.26
CA ASN A 172 11.55 -32.90 -2.07
C ASN A 172 11.91 -34.06 -1.15
N ASP A 173 10.92 -34.93 -0.89
CA ASP A 173 11.14 -36.20 -0.20
C ASP A 173 11.98 -37.12 -1.11
N SER A 174 13.25 -37.26 -0.77
CA SER A 174 14.14 -38.28 -1.33
C SER A 174 14.85 -39.00 -0.18
N VAL A 175 14.08 -39.78 0.59
CA VAL A 175 14.67 -40.79 1.48
C VAL A 175 15.23 -41.92 0.61
N SER A 176 16.55 -41.91 0.50
CA SER A 176 17.38 -43.01 0.02
C SER A 176 17.37 -44.12 1.07
N THR A 177 16.88 -45.31 0.70
CA THR A 177 16.96 -46.52 1.53
C THR A 177 18.40 -47.06 1.52
N SER A 178 19.01 -47.18 2.69
CA SER A 178 20.30 -47.84 2.90
C SER A 178 20.38 -48.41 4.31
N ASP A 179 19.80 -49.59 4.50
CA ASP A 179 20.03 -50.50 5.63
C ASP A 179 20.34 -51.87 4.96
N GLU A 180 21.30 -52.71 5.35
CA GLU A 180 21.96 -52.95 6.62
C GLU A 180 23.17 -53.88 6.33
N VAL A 181 24.37 -53.62 6.87
CA VAL A 181 25.44 -54.62 6.96
C VAL A 181 25.99 -54.73 8.37
N ALA A 182 25.81 -55.93 8.92
CA ALA A 182 26.67 -56.68 9.83
C ALA A 182 26.95 -56.13 11.23
N SER A 183 26.48 -56.88 12.23
CA SER A 183 27.19 -57.05 13.50
C SER A 183 27.41 -58.53 13.79
N VAL A 184 28.68 -58.95 13.73
CA VAL A 184 29.21 -60.17 14.35
C VAL A 184 30.09 -59.68 15.48
N GLN A 185 29.79 -60.11 16.72
CA GLN A 185 30.77 -60.44 17.77
C GLN A 185 30.06 -60.99 19.01
N GLY A 186 30.53 -62.15 19.48
CA GLY A 186 30.07 -62.84 20.69
C GLY A 186 30.27 -64.33 20.59
#